data_AF-A0A8I1SS35-F1
#
_entry.id   AF-A0A8I1SS35-F1
#
_cell.length_a   1.000
_cell.length_b   1.000
_cell.length_c   1.000
_cell.angle_alpha   90.00
_cell.angle_beta   90.00
_cell.angle_gamma   90.00
#
_symmetry.space_group_name_H-M   'P 1'
#
loop_
_entity.id
_entity.type
_entity.pdbx_description
1 polymer ?
#
loop_
_entity_poly.entity_id
_entity_poly.type
_entity_poly.pdbx_seq_one_letter_code
_entity_poly.pdbx_strand_id
1 'polypeptide(L)'
;MNAFSLHRGFSLVEVLAAVAIIGIITFLAIPNLIRIKEDSEKNLAIARAESLNMAMATYVQAVGQSAAVAGWTDAATDDEKYDRLAPYLAFAPGDLDSYMPRGYNIAFPAAIVPLSKATLTGSGNTAIAY
;
A
#
# COMPACT_ATOMS: atom_id res chain seq x y z
N MET A 1 -31.00 -9.07 -57.38
CA MET A 1 -29.58 -8.75 -57.67
C MET A 1 -28.86 -8.84 -56.33
N ASN A 2 -28.13 -9.93 -56.10
CA ASN A 2 -27.48 -10.16 -54.80
C ASN A 2 -26.09 -9.53 -54.83
N ALA A 3 -25.88 -8.49 -54.03
CA ALA A 3 -24.58 -7.86 -53.86
C ALA A 3 -23.67 -8.77 -53.01
N PHE A 4 -22.56 -9.23 -53.58
CA PHE A 4 -21.52 -9.92 -52.82
C PHE A 4 -20.76 -8.89 -51.98
N SER A 5 -20.92 -8.94 -50.67
CA SER A 5 -20.12 -8.17 -49.72
C SER A 5 -18.70 -8.75 -49.68
N LEU A 6 -17.73 -8.03 -50.25
CA LEU A 6 -16.30 -8.37 -50.19
C LEU A 6 -15.82 -8.19 -48.74
N HIS A 7 -15.74 -9.29 -48.01
CA HIS A 7 -15.11 -9.30 -46.70
C HIS A 7 -13.59 -9.13 -46.89
N ARG A 8 -13.06 -7.94 -46.56
CA ARG A 8 -11.60 -7.69 -46.55
C ARG A 8 -11.02 -8.30 -45.28
N GLY A 9 -10.31 -9.41 -45.41
CA GLY A 9 -9.49 -9.99 -44.34
C GLY A 9 -8.16 -9.25 -44.19
N PHE A 10 -7.59 -9.25 -42.99
CA PHE A 10 -6.23 -8.75 -42.75
C PHE A 10 -5.17 -9.63 -43.44
N SER A 11 -4.14 -9.01 -44.01
CA SER A 11 -2.99 -9.75 -44.51
C SER A 11 -2.15 -10.31 -43.36
N LEU A 12 -1.60 -11.51 -43.53
CA LEU A 12 -0.68 -12.13 -42.57
C LEU A 12 0.50 -11.20 -42.24
N VAL A 13 1.01 -10.48 -43.23
CA VAL A 13 2.14 -9.55 -43.06
C VAL A 13 1.74 -8.34 -42.20
N GLU A 14 0.52 -7.82 -42.35
CA GLU A 14 0.03 -6.69 -41.57
C GLU A 14 -0.11 -7.05 -40.09
N VAL A 15 -0.67 -8.23 -39.80
CA VAL A 15 -0.79 -8.72 -38.42
C VAL A 15 0.60 -8.97 -37.81
N LEU A 16 1.54 -9.54 -38.56
CA LEU A 16 2.88 -9.84 -38.07
C LEU A 16 3.67 -8.57 -37.75
N ALA A 17 3.61 -7.55 -38.62
CA ALA A 17 4.23 -6.26 -38.37
C ALA A 17 3.62 -5.56 -37.13
N ALA A 18 2.30 -5.61 -36.97
CA ALA A 18 1.63 -5.03 -35.81
C ALA A 18 2.06 -5.71 -34.50
N VAL A 19 2.08 -7.05 -34.46
CA VAL A 19 2.52 -7.82 -33.28
C VAL A 19 4.00 -7.56 -32.97
N ALA A 20 4.86 -7.43 -33.98
CA ALA A 20 6.27 -7.11 -33.79
C ALA A 20 6.47 -5.73 -33.11
N ILE A 21 5.76 -4.70 -33.57
CA ILE A 21 5.85 -3.35 -32.98
C ILE A 21 5.31 -3.34 -31.54
N ILE A 22 4.15 -3.95 -31.30
CA ILE A 22 3.58 -4.07 -29.95
C ILE A 22 4.55 -4.83 -29.03
N GLY A 23 5.14 -5.92 -29.51
CA GLY A 23 6.13 -6.70 -28.77
C GLY A 23 7.33 -5.87 -28.31
N ILE A 24 7.89 -5.02 -29.18
CA ILE A 24 9.00 -4.13 -28.84
C ILE A 24 8.58 -3.09 -27.80
N ILE A 25 7.42 -2.45 -27.97
CA ILE A 25 6.91 -1.44 -27.04
C ILE A 25 6.68 -2.06 -25.66
N THR A 26 5.99 -3.20 -25.61
CA THR A 26 5.68 -3.92 -24.37
C THR A 26 6.96 -4.39 -23.67
N PHE A 27 7.95 -4.88 -24.41
CA PHE A 27 9.24 -5.28 -23.85
C PHE A 27 9.96 -4.12 -23.15
N LEU A 28 9.94 -2.92 -23.74
CA LEU A 28 10.56 -1.74 -23.13
C LEU A 28 9.71 -1.18 -21.97
N ALA A 29 8.38 -1.27 -22.04
CA ALA A 29 7.47 -0.66 -21.09
C ALA A 29 7.26 -1.48 -19.81
N ILE A 30 7.10 -2.80 -19.90
CA ILE A 30 6.84 -3.69 -18.75
C ILE A 30 7.80 -3.46 -17.57
N PRO A 31 9.15 -3.45 -17.75
CA PRO A 31 10.05 -3.32 -16.62
C PRO A 31 9.85 -1.98 -15.88
N ASN A 32 9.60 -0.90 -16.62
CA ASN A 32 9.34 0.40 -16.03
C ASN A 32 7.98 0.42 -15.29
N LEU A 33 6.94 -0.20 -15.84
CA LEU A 33 5.64 -0.31 -15.20
C LEU A 33 5.70 -1.09 -13.88
N ILE A 34 6.48 -2.18 -13.82
CA ILE A 34 6.68 -2.96 -12.59
C ILE A 34 7.33 -2.08 -11.52
N ARG A 35 8.41 -1.35 -11.88
CA ARG A 35 9.09 -0.44 -10.95
C ARG A 35 8.17 0.67 -10.42
N ILE A 36 7.40 1.30 -11.30
CA ILE A 36 6.45 2.35 -10.90
C ILE A 36 5.41 1.79 -9.93
N LYS A 37 4.92 0.57 -10.16
CA LYS A 37 4.00 -0.09 -9.25
C LYS A 37 4.64 -0.35 -7.88
N GLU A 38 5.85 -0.90 -7.83
CA GLU A 38 6.58 -1.15 -6.58
C GLU A 38 6.84 0.14 -5.80
N ASP A 39 7.29 1.20 -6.48
CA ASP A 39 7.51 2.53 -5.89
C ASP A 39 6.20 3.13 -5.37
N SER A 40 5.10 2.95 -6.09
CA SER A 40 3.77 3.44 -5.68
C SER A 40 3.26 2.69 -4.44
N GLU A 41 3.43 1.37 -4.38
CA GLU A 41 3.06 0.56 -3.20
C GLU A 41 3.91 0.95 -1.98
N LYS A 42 5.21 1.20 -2.17
CA LYS A 42 6.10 1.69 -1.12
C LYS A 42 5.67 3.05 -0.60
N ASN A 43 5.39 4.00 -1.50
CA ASN A 43 4.95 5.34 -1.12
C ASN A 43 3.59 5.32 -0.40
N LEU A 44 2.68 4.43 -0.82
CA LEU A 44 1.42 4.20 -0.12
C LEU A 44 1.65 3.67 1.30
N ALA A 45 2.56 2.69 1.46
CA ALA A 45 2.89 2.14 2.78
C ALA A 45 3.48 3.21 3.71
N ILE A 46 4.36 4.08 3.19
CA ILE A 46 4.90 5.23 3.93
C ILE A 46 3.77 6.18 4.37
N ALA A 47 2.91 6.60 3.46
CA ALA A 47 1.80 7.51 3.79
C ALA A 47 0.83 6.91 4.83
N ARG A 48 0.58 5.60 4.75
CA ARG A 48 -0.23 4.86 5.74
C ARG A 48 0.45 4.81 7.11
N ALA A 49 1.76 4.59 7.15
CA ALA A 49 2.55 4.61 8.38
C ALA A 49 2.61 6.00 9.03
N GLU A 50 2.74 7.07 8.24
CA GLU A 50 2.63 8.45 8.73
C GLU A 50 1.25 8.75 9.31
N SER A 51 0.20 8.29 8.63
CA SER A 51 -1.18 8.43 9.11
C SER A 51 -1.38 7.72 10.45
N LEU A 52 -0.76 6.55 10.64
CA LEU A 52 -0.76 5.84 11.92
C LEU A 52 -0.01 6.59 13.02
N ASN A 53 1.15 7.18 12.72
CA ASN A 53 1.88 8.01 13.68
C ASN A 53 1.05 9.23 14.11
N MET A 54 0.33 9.86 13.18
CA MET A 54 -0.59 10.96 13.48
C MET A 54 -1.78 10.49 14.32
N ALA A 55 -2.33 9.30 14.03
CA ALA A 55 -3.38 8.70 14.84
C ALA A 55 -2.90 8.41 16.27
N MET A 56 -1.65 7.96 16.47
CA MET A 56 -1.07 7.79 17.81
C MET A 56 -1.02 9.11 18.58
N ALA A 57 -0.56 10.18 17.94
CA ALA A 57 -0.54 11.50 18.56
C ALA A 57 -1.96 11.98 18.92
N THR A 58 -2.92 11.75 18.02
CA THR A 58 -4.33 12.12 18.23
C THR A 58 -4.96 11.30 19.35
N TYR A 59 -4.70 10.00 19.42
CA TYR A 59 -5.16 9.12 20.49
C TYR A 59 -4.65 9.62 21.85
N VAL A 60 -3.36 9.90 21.98
CA VAL A 60 -2.77 10.45 23.22
C VAL A 60 -3.44 11.76 23.64
N GLN A 61 -3.74 12.64 22.68
CA GLN A 61 -4.44 13.90 22.95
C GLN A 61 -5.90 13.69 23.35
N ALA A 62 -6.59 12.74 22.71
CA ALA A 62 -8.01 12.49 22.90
C ALA A 62 -8.34 11.82 24.24
N VAL A 63 -7.56 10.80 24.65
CA VAL A 63 -7.83 10.08 25.91
C VAL A 63 -7.00 10.60 27.09
N GLY A 64 -6.00 11.46 26.81
CA GLY A 64 -5.05 11.94 27.79
C GLY A 64 -3.91 10.95 28.05
N GLN A 65 -2.76 11.50 28.46
CA GLN A 65 -1.49 10.77 28.46
C GLN A 65 -1.49 9.50 29.34
N SER A 66 -2.02 9.57 30.56
CA SER A 66 -2.03 8.42 31.48
C SER A 66 -2.93 7.28 30.99
N ALA A 67 -4.11 7.61 30.45
CA ALA A 67 -5.04 6.61 29.92
C ALA A 67 -4.51 6.02 28.60
N ALA A 68 -3.87 6.84 27.77
CA ALA A 68 -3.24 6.37 26.54
C ALA A 68 -2.13 5.36 26.83
N VAL A 69 -1.27 5.63 27.81
CA VAL A 69 -0.21 4.71 28.23
C VAL A 69 -0.81 3.40 28.74
N ALA A 70 -1.79 3.46 29.65
CA ALA A 70 -2.43 2.25 30.18
C ALA A 70 -3.07 1.41 29.05
N GLY A 71 -3.91 2.02 28.22
CA GLY A 71 -4.58 1.32 27.11
C GLY A 71 -3.62 0.81 26.03
N TRP A 72 -2.45 1.44 25.87
CA TRP A 72 -1.41 0.97 24.95
C TRP A 72 -0.58 -0.18 25.52
N THR A 73 -0.33 -0.19 26.83
CA THR A 73 0.33 -1.31 27.53
C THR A 73 -0.59 -2.52 27.61
N ASP A 74 -1.90 -2.32 27.73
CA ASP A 74 -2.90 -3.40 27.71
C ASP A 74 -3.03 -4.07 26.33
N ALA A 75 -2.64 -3.39 25.25
CA ALA A 75 -2.62 -3.94 23.89
C ALA A 75 -1.28 -4.64 23.62
N ALA A 76 -1.28 -5.97 23.67
CA ALA A 76 -0.09 -6.80 23.54
C ALA A 76 0.35 -6.97 22.09
N THR A 77 -0.60 -6.96 21.13
CA THR A 77 -0.31 -7.13 19.70
C THR A 77 -0.43 -5.81 18.93
N ASP A 78 0.17 -5.77 17.73
CA ASP A 78 0.06 -4.60 16.87
C ASP A 78 -1.38 -4.42 16.33
N ASP A 79 -2.15 -5.50 16.15
CA ASP A 79 -3.57 -5.42 15.80
C ASP A 79 -4.40 -4.78 16.92
N GLU A 80 -4.18 -5.17 18.19
CA GLU A 80 -4.88 -4.56 19.33
C GLU A 80 -4.52 -3.08 19.50
N LYS A 81 -3.28 -2.69 19.19
CA LYS A 81 -2.87 -1.28 19.17
C LYS A 81 -3.54 -0.55 18.03
N TYR A 82 -3.63 -1.17 16.85
CA TYR A 82 -4.35 -0.62 15.71
C TYR A 82 -5.83 -0.37 16.01
N ASP A 83 -6.50 -1.26 16.75
CA ASP A 83 -7.90 -1.06 17.17
C ASP A 83 -8.09 0.22 17.99
N ARG A 84 -7.08 0.62 18.78
CA ARG A 84 -7.11 1.90 19.52
C ARG A 84 -6.93 3.10 18.60
N LEU A 85 -6.22 2.94 17.48
CA LEU A 85 -5.94 3.99 16.52
C LEU A 85 -7.02 4.13 15.43
N ALA A 86 -7.72 3.05 15.10
CA ALA A 86 -8.70 3.00 14.03
C ALA A 86 -9.77 4.11 14.09
N PRO A 87 -10.29 4.52 15.27
CA PRO A 87 -11.23 5.65 15.37
C PRO A 87 -10.64 7.01 14.94
N TYR A 88 -9.31 7.14 14.95
CA TYR A 88 -8.59 8.36 14.61
C TYR A 88 -8.02 8.34 13.18
N LEU A 89 -8.33 7.30 12.40
CA LEU A 89 -7.95 7.15 11.00
C LEU A 89 -9.16 7.33 10.09
N ALA A 90 -8.98 8.02 8.97
CA ALA A 90 -10.02 8.14 7.97
C ALA A 90 -10.20 6.81 7.21
N PHE A 91 -11.43 6.27 7.22
CA PHE A 91 -11.80 5.04 6.52
C PHE A 91 -10.92 3.84 6.88
N ALA A 92 -10.69 3.64 8.18
CA ALA A 92 -9.93 2.52 8.71
C ALA A 92 -10.63 1.17 8.41
N PRO A 93 -9.95 0.20 7.77
CA PRO A 93 -10.43 -1.18 7.69
C PRO A 93 -10.37 -1.86 9.06
N GLY A 94 -10.97 -3.06 9.15
CA GLY A 94 -11.13 -3.78 10.42
C GLY A 94 -9.83 -4.22 11.09
N ASP A 95 -8.77 -4.48 10.33
CA ASP A 95 -7.53 -5.07 10.84
C ASP A 95 -6.30 -4.39 10.21
N LEU A 96 -5.15 -4.50 10.89
CA LEU A 96 -3.90 -3.85 10.46
C LEU A 96 -3.38 -4.40 9.13
N ASP A 97 -3.51 -5.71 8.90
CA ASP A 97 -3.09 -6.36 7.65
C ASP A 97 -3.87 -5.83 6.43
N SER A 98 -5.15 -5.49 6.62
CA SER A 98 -5.97 -4.89 5.56
C SER A 98 -5.66 -3.40 5.34
N TYR A 99 -5.07 -2.74 6.33
CA TYR A 99 -4.68 -1.33 6.23
C TYR A 99 -3.37 -1.16 5.45
N MET A 100 -2.43 -2.10 5.59
CA MET A 100 -1.12 -2.05 4.95
C MET A 100 -1.14 -2.66 3.54
N PRO A 101 -0.38 -2.11 2.58
CA PRO A 101 -0.18 -2.78 1.29
C PRO A 101 0.48 -4.16 1.47
N ARG A 102 0.19 -5.10 0.57
CA ARG A 102 0.72 -6.48 0.67
C ARG A 102 2.25 -6.48 0.71
N GLY A 103 2.82 -7.26 1.63
CA GLY A 103 4.27 -7.35 1.80
C GLY A 103 4.89 -6.19 2.56
N TYR A 104 4.08 -5.26 3.08
CA TYR A 104 4.51 -4.25 4.03
C TYR A 104 3.89 -4.54 5.39
N ASN A 105 4.69 -4.44 6.44
CA ASN A 105 4.24 -4.62 7.81
C ASN A 105 4.62 -3.40 8.63
N ILE A 106 3.88 -3.17 9.71
CA ILE A 106 4.18 -2.10 10.64
C ILE A 106 4.21 -2.66 12.05
N ALA A 107 5.26 -2.29 12.79
CA ALA A 107 5.40 -2.63 14.21
C ALA A 107 5.31 -1.35 15.02
N PHE A 108 4.34 -1.29 15.93
CA PHE A 108 4.15 -0.13 16.78
C PHE A 108 5.17 -0.12 17.92
N PRO A 109 5.57 1.07 18.42
CA PRO A 109 6.48 1.12 19.55
C PRO A 109 5.85 0.46 20.79
N ALA A 110 6.72 -0.10 21.65
CA ALA A 110 6.29 -0.72 22.90
C ALA A 110 5.62 0.29 23.85
N ALA A 111 6.07 1.54 23.83
CA ALA A 111 5.49 2.65 24.58
C ALA A 111 4.97 3.73 23.62
N ILE A 112 3.78 4.27 23.88
CA ILE A 112 3.22 5.38 23.11
C ILE A 112 3.73 6.76 23.56
N VAL A 113 4.33 6.82 24.75
CA VAL A 113 4.95 8.03 25.32
C VAL A 113 6.39 7.70 25.72
N PRO A 114 7.40 8.47 25.27
CA PRO A 114 7.30 9.57 24.29
C PRO A 114 6.86 9.06 22.91
N LEU A 115 6.25 9.95 22.11
CA LEU A 115 5.84 9.61 20.75
C LEU A 115 7.06 9.25 19.90
N SER A 116 7.01 8.07 19.29
CA SER A 116 8.04 7.56 18.38
C SER A 116 7.37 6.98 17.15
N LYS A 117 8.08 7.00 16.01
CA LYS A 117 7.57 6.47 14.75
C LYS A 117 7.41 4.96 14.85
N ALA A 118 6.32 4.43 14.31
CA ALA A 118 6.18 3.00 14.09
C ALA A 118 7.20 2.51 13.04
N THR A 119 7.67 1.28 13.18
CA THR A 119 8.67 0.71 12.28
C THR A 119 7.97 0.12 11.07
N LEU A 120 8.19 0.71 9.89
CA LEU A 120 7.71 0.18 8.62
C LEU A 120 8.73 -0.81 8.04
N THR A 121 8.31 -2.02 7.71
CA THR A 121 9.13 -3.01 7.00
C THR A 121 8.53 -3.32 5.64
N GLY A 122 9.38 -3.43 4.61
CA GLY A 122 8.97 -3.78 3.25
C GLY A 122 9.08 -5.27 2.93
N SER A 123 8.84 -5.62 1.66
CA SER A 123 8.70 -6.99 1.14
C SER A 123 9.93 -7.90 1.22
N GLY A 124 11.05 -7.41 1.77
CA GLY A 124 12.25 -8.18 2.11
C GLY A 124 12.59 -8.14 3.60
N ASN A 125 11.61 -7.86 4.46
CA ASN A 125 11.79 -7.65 5.91
C ASN A 125 12.83 -6.58 6.25
N THR A 126 13.01 -5.60 5.35
CA THR A 126 13.95 -4.49 5.51
C THR A 126 13.21 -3.28 6.04
N ALA A 127 13.75 -2.65 7.08
CA ALA A 127 13.18 -1.42 7.63
C ALA A 127 13.27 -0.28 6.61
N ILE A 128 12.15 0.43 6.43
CA ILE A 128 12.04 1.58 5.55
C ILE A 128 12.05 2.82 6.44
N ALA A 129 13.02 3.69 6.22
CA ALA A 129 13.02 5.01 6.84
C ALA A 129 12.01 5.91 6.13
N TYR A 130 11.22 6.61 6.92
CA TYR A 130 10.22 7.60 6.51
C TYR A 130 10.06 8.59 7.67
#